data_AF-A0A423U7C1-F1
#
_entry.id   AF-A0A423U7C1-F1
#
_cell.length_a   1.000
_cell.length_b   1.000
_cell.length_c   1.000
_cell.angle_alpha   90.00
_cell.angle_beta   90.00
_cell.angle_gamma   90.00
#
_symmetry.space_group_name_H-M   'P 1'
#
loop_
_entity.id
_entity.type
_entity.pdbx_description
1 polymer ?
#
loop_
_entity_poly.entity_id
_entity_poly.type
_entity_poly.pdbx_seq_one_letter_code
_entity_poly.pdbx_strand_id
1 'polypeptide(L)'
;MALGYTLPSLTTVICGVFTAYIIHSAWTLGQLFMPPSCPEYSECLHPLIAQEPKFQLLAFTSQKKMPEYATDLRLVHRDWGSVVKDDLTVYAMAHLTKYHIPEAATINLLGREEEKKQKPQSGRKRPVTHFQSLVVFNILTDPVSLPRNAVPYDIGRSLRLDSNGQYLPILYVDSLSARLRDLVEVDFSMKETNLTLKYSPISYGKIRLWMQFEAALHPMAHLGFTDKDLDEVKGIFSDTNLYFLCVTFLVAALHVS
;
A
#
# COMPACT_ATOMS: atom_id res chain seq x y z
N MET A 1 -40.66 48.80 2.36
CA MET A 1 -40.27 47.54 3.02
C MET A 1 -38.87 47.21 2.51
N ALA A 2 -37.83 47.72 3.17
CA ALA A 2 -36.45 47.53 2.74
C ALA A 2 -36.02 46.11 3.14
N LEU A 3 -35.74 45.25 2.14
CA LEU A 3 -35.01 44.01 2.40
C LEU A 3 -33.56 44.39 2.73
N GLY A 4 -33.28 44.51 4.02
CA GLY A 4 -31.92 44.64 4.54
C GLY A 4 -31.20 43.31 4.41
N TYR A 5 -30.53 43.07 3.28
CA TYR A 5 -29.56 41.99 3.18
C TYR A 5 -28.30 42.42 3.93
N THR A 6 -28.12 41.94 5.15
CA THR A 6 -26.84 42.05 5.87
C THR A 6 -25.82 41.19 5.12
N LEU A 7 -24.79 41.83 4.56
CA LEU A 7 -23.67 41.12 3.93
C LEU A 7 -23.10 40.11 4.94
N PRO A 8 -22.95 38.83 4.57
CA PRO A 8 -22.41 37.83 5.47
C PRO A 8 -20.99 38.22 5.89
N SER A 9 -20.66 37.98 7.17
CA SER A 9 -19.32 38.26 7.68
C SER A 9 -18.28 37.42 6.92
N LEU A 10 -17.05 37.92 6.81
CA LEU A 10 -15.93 37.19 6.19
C LEU A 10 -15.80 35.77 6.77
N THR A 11 -15.97 35.63 8.09
CA THR A 11 -15.94 34.35 8.80
C THR A 11 -17.03 33.40 8.31
N THR A 12 -18.25 33.89 8.09
CA THR A 12 -19.37 33.08 7.57
C THR A 12 -19.09 32.56 6.16
N VAL A 13 -18.49 33.39 5.31
CA VAL A 13 -18.10 32.99 3.95
C VAL A 13 -17.00 31.92 4.00
N ILE A 14 -15.98 32.11 4.84
CA ILE A 14 -14.87 31.15 5.01
C ILE A 14 -15.39 29.81 5.54
N CYS A 15 -16.24 29.81 6.57
CA CYS A 15 -16.87 28.60 7.11
C CYS A 15 -17.72 27.88 6.04
N GLY A 16 -18.45 28.62 5.21
CA GLY A 16 -19.22 28.05 4.09
C GLY A 16 -18.33 27.36 3.06
N VAL A 17 -17.21 27.99 2.67
CA VAL A 17 -16.25 27.37 1.74
C VAL A 17 -15.59 26.13 2.37
N PHE A 18 -15.20 26.21 3.63
CA PHE A 18 -14.58 25.09 4.35
C PHE A 18 -15.53 23.88 4.44
N THR A 19 -16.78 24.10 4.82
CA THR A 19 -17.79 23.02 4.88
C THR A 19 -18.08 22.40 3.52
N ALA A 20 -18.19 23.22 2.46
CA ALA A 20 -18.32 22.72 1.09
C ALA A 20 -17.12 21.86 0.66
N TYR A 21 -15.90 22.26 1.02
CA TYR A 21 -14.68 21.48 0.77
C TYR A 21 -14.67 20.14 1.53
N ILE A 22 -15.08 20.13 2.80
CA ILE A 22 -15.18 18.89 3.60
C ILE A 22 -16.20 17.94 2.98
N ILE A 23 -17.37 18.43 2.56
CA ILE A 23 -18.39 17.63 1.88
C ILE A 23 -17.85 17.07 0.56
N HIS A 24 -17.21 17.89 -0.27
CA HIS A 24 -16.58 17.44 -1.52
C HIS A 24 -15.52 16.37 -1.26
N SER A 25 -14.69 16.55 -0.24
CA SER A 25 -13.63 15.60 0.14
C SER A 25 -14.22 14.28 0.65
N ALA A 26 -15.24 14.33 1.50
CA ALA A 26 -15.94 13.15 2.00
C ALA A 26 -16.64 12.39 0.87
N TRP A 27 -17.27 13.10 -0.06
CA TRP A 27 -17.87 12.52 -1.26
C TRP A 27 -16.82 11.82 -2.14
N THR A 28 -15.70 12.51 -2.41
CA THR A 28 -14.59 11.96 -3.21
C THR A 28 -14.01 10.71 -2.56
N LEU A 29 -13.83 10.70 -1.24
CA LEU A 29 -13.38 9.53 -0.49
C LEU A 29 -14.43 8.41 -0.49
N GLY A 30 -15.71 8.74 -0.40
CA GLY A 30 -16.81 7.77 -0.49
C GLY A 30 -16.87 7.06 -1.85
N GLN A 31 -16.59 7.77 -2.95
CA GLN A 31 -16.48 7.20 -4.30
C GLN A 31 -15.35 6.16 -4.43
N LEU A 32 -14.42 6.12 -3.49
CA LEU A 32 -13.41 5.08 -3.46
C LEU A 32 -14.00 3.71 -3.10
N PHE A 33 -14.96 3.71 -2.17
CA PHE A 33 -15.62 2.51 -1.64
C PHE A 33 -16.80 2.04 -2.47
N MET A 34 -17.36 2.92 -3.31
CA MET A 34 -18.45 2.58 -4.21
C MET A 34 -17.87 2.25 -5.60
N PRO A 35 -17.93 1.00 -6.06
CA PRO A 35 -17.51 0.69 -7.41
C PRO A 35 -18.37 1.43 -8.44
N PRO A 36 -17.80 1.81 -9.59
CA PRO A 36 -18.59 2.39 -10.67
C PRO A 36 -19.67 1.41 -11.11
N SER A 37 -20.88 1.90 -11.35
CA SER A 37 -21.91 1.08 -11.95
C SER A 37 -21.55 0.75 -13.40
N CYS A 38 -21.91 -0.45 -13.84
CA CYS A 38 -21.83 -0.87 -15.22
C CYS A 38 -23.21 -0.64 -15.88
N PRO A 39 -23.42 0.46 -16.63
CA PRO A 39 -24.67 0.69 -17.33
C PRO A 39 -24.83 -0.27 -18.52
N GLU A 40 -26.08 -0.59 -18.85
CA GLU A 40 -26.47 -1.58 -19.88
C GLU A 40 -25.93 -1.27 -21.29
N TYR A 41 -25.69 0.01 -21.59
CA TYR A 41 -25.18 0.48 -22.89
C TYR A 41 -23.64 0.61 -22.96
N SER A 42 -22.92 0.15 -21.93
CA SER A 42 -21.45 0.24 -21.89
C SER A 42 -20.80 -1.13 -21.97
N GLU A 43 -19.64 -1.19 -22.64
CA GLU A 43 -18.78 -2.37 -22.58
C GLU A 43 -18.19 -2.50 -21.17
N CYS A 44 -18.53 -3.58 -20.47
CA CYS A 44 -18.05 -3.84 -19.12
C CYS A 44 -17.04 -4.98 -19.07
N LEU A 45 -16.05 -4.79 -18.22
CA LEU A 45 -15.03 -5.77 -17.91
C LEU A 45 -15.53 -6.59 -16.72
N HIS A 46 -15.72 -7.88 -16.96
CA HIS A 46 -16.19 -8.80 -15.94
C HIS A 46 -15.02 -9.51 -15.23
N PRO A 47 -15.13 -9.74 -13.90
CA PRO A 47 -14.09 -10.42 -13.16
C PRO A 47 -14.02 -11.92 -13.49
N LEU A 48 -12.82 -12.45 -13.71
CA LEU A 48 -12.59 -13.90 -13.73
C LEU A 48 -12.82 -14.53 -12.35
N ILE A 49 -12.58 -13.78 -11.25
CA ILE A 49 -12.76 -14.28 -9.87
C ILE A 49 -14.19 -14.74 -9.58
N ALA A 50 -15.19 -14.19 -10.29
CA ALA A 50 -16.59 -14.56 -10.13
C ALA A 50 -16.89 -16.04 -10.49
N GLN A 51 -15.98 -16.70 -11.21
CA GLN A 51 -16.08 -18.11 -11.58
C GLN A 51 -15.41 -19.05 -10.56
N GLU A 52 -14.91 -18.52 -9.45
CA GLU A 52 -14.16 -19.28 -8.43
C GLU A 52 -13.00 -20.13 -9.02
N PRO A 53 -12.10 -19.52 -9.81
CA PRO A 53 -11.00 -20.26 -10.43
C PRO A 53 -10.02 -20.80 -9.37
N LYS A 54 -9.31 -21.88 -9.73
CA LYS A 54 -8.25 -22.43 -8.88
C LYS A 54 -6.97 -21.61 -9.03
N PHE A 55 -6.44 -21.12 -7.90
CA PHE A 55 -5.21 -20.37 -7.87
C PHE A 55 -3.98 -21.25 -7.64
N GLN A 56 -2.91 -20.97 -8.38
CA GLN A 56 -1.57 -21.48 -8.10
C GLN A 56 -0.63 -20.31 -7.82
N LEU A 57 -0.03 -20.29 -6.63
CA LEU A 57 0.98 -19.29 -6.28
C LEU A 57 2.36 -19.78 -6.69
N LEU A 58 3.09 -18.96 -7.45
CA LEU A 58 4.48 -19.20 -7.83
C LEU A 58 5.34 -18.04 -7.33
N ALA A 59 6.46 -18.38 -6.67
CA ALA A 59 7.43 -17.41 -6.18
C ALA A 59 8.74 -17.54 -6.94
N PHE A 60 9.29 -16.39 -7.33
CA PHE A 60 10.57 -16.27 -8.01
C PHE A 60 11.42 -15.23 -7.28
N THR A 61 12.73 -15.44 -7.25
CA THR A 61 13.65 -14.50 -6.60
C THR A 61 14.72 -14.05 -7.58
N SER A 62 15.21 -12.82 -7.45
CA SER A 62 16.32 -12.31 -8.23
C SER A 62 17.25 -11.48 -7.35
N GLN A 63 18.53 -11.45 -7.70
CA GLN A 63 19.50 -10.52 -7.13
C GLN A 63 19.56 -9.18 -7.91
N LYS A 64 18.95 -9.12 -9.10
CA LYS A 64 18.85 -7.87 -9.85
C LYS A 64 17.70 -7.02 -9.31
N LYS A 65 17.91 -5.70 -9.28
CA LYS A 65 16.87 -4.73 -8.91
C LYS A 65 15.66 -4.80 -9.84
N MET A 66 15.90 -5.01 -11.13
CA MET A 66 14.89 -5.21 -12.17
C MET A 66 15.38 -6.35 -13.07
N PRO A 67 14.85 -7.58 -12.91
CA PRO A 67 15.19 -8.69 -13.79
C PRO A 67 14.58 -8.46 -15.17
N GLU A 68 15.40 -8.49 -16.22
CA GLU A 68 14.94 -8.31 -17.60
C GLU A 68 14.70 -9.66 -18.30
N TYR A 69 15.46 -10.68 -17.91
CA TYR A 69 15.44 -12.00 -18.54
C TYR A 69 15.02 -13.08 -17.55
N ALA A 70 14.43 -14.17 -18.06
CA ALA A 70 14.07 -15.34 -17.24
C ALA A 70 15.29 -15.92 -16.49
N THR A 71 16.49 -15.83 -17.07
CA THR A 71 17.75 -16.25 -16.45
C THR A 71 18.14 -15.46 -15.20
N ASP A 72 17.59 -14.24 -15.05
CA ASP A 72 17.83 -13.42 -13.87
C ASP A 72 17.04 -13.90 -12.64
N LEU A 73 16.09 -14.82 -12.85
CA LEU A 73 15.22 -15.34 -11.81
C LEU A 73 15.69 -16.73 -11.37
N ARG A 74 15.98 -16.86 -10.08
CA ARG A 74 16.28 -18.12 -9.44
C ARG A 74 14.97 -18.80 -9.05
N LEU A 75 14.75 -19.95 -9.64
CA LEU A 75 13.52 -20.73 -9.63
C LEU A 75 13.26 -21.42 -8.30
N VAL A 76 11.99 -21.42 -7.87
CA VAL A 76 11.50 -22.32 -6.82
C VAL A 76 10.74 -23.52 -7.41
N HIS A 77 10.20 -23.45 -8.65
CA HIS A 77 9.42 -24.58 -9.19
C HIS A 77 9.21 -24.71 -10.73
N ARG A 78 9.18 -23.64 -11.54
CA ARG A 78 8.89 -23.68 -13.00
C ARG A 78 9.48 -22.52 -13.77
N ASP A 79 9.91 -22.70 -15.02
CA ASP A 79 10.51 -21.64 -15.86
C ASP A 79 9.62 -20.38 -15.98
N TRP A 80 10.19 -19.21 -15.67
CA TRP A 80 9.49 -17.92 -15.69
C TRP A 80 8.93 -17.57 -17.08
N GLY A 81 9.71 -17.84 -18.13
CA GLY A 81 9.31 -17.52 -19.50
C GLY A 81 8.04 -18.24 -19.94
N SER A 82 7.85 -19.49 -19.49
CA SER A 82 6.62 -20.24 -19.71
C SER A 82 5.42 -19.70 -18.92
N VAL A 83 5.65 -19.23 -17.68
CA VAL A 83 4.60 -18.74 -16.78
C VAL A 83 4.05 -17.39 -17.24
N VAL A 84 4.91 -16.45 -17.62
CA VAL A 84 4.46 -15.10 -18.03
C VAL A 84 3.72 -15.08 -19.36
N LYS A 85 3.96 -16.07 -20.22
CA LYS A 85 3.27 -16.19 -21.51
C LYS A 85 1.84 -16.73 -21.40
N ASP A 86 1.46 -17.26 -20.26
CA ASP A 86 0.09 -17.73 -20.02
C ASP A 86 -0.84 -16.53 -19.82
N ASP A 87 -1.87 -16.44 -20.66
CA ASP A 87 -2.89 -15.38 -20.63
C ASP A 87 -3.65 -15.30 -19.30
N LEU A 88 -3.60 -16.34 -18.46
CA LEU A 88 -4.21 -16.38 -17.12
C LEU A 88 -3.24 -16.00 -15.99
N THR A 89 -2.03 -15.53 -16.32
CA THR A 89 -1.01 -15.19 -15.33
C THR A 89 -1.02 -13.70 -14.96
N VAL A 90 -1.12 -13.46 -13.66
CA VAL A 90 -0.83 -12.17 -13.01
C VAL A 90 0.44 -12.29 -12.18
N TYR A 91 1.26 -11.23 -12.17
CA TYR A 91 2.47 -11.19 -11.36
C TYR A 91 2.71 -9.79 -10.81
N ALA A 92 3.42 -9.73 -9.70
CA ALA A 92 3.88 -8.51 -9.08
C ALA A 92 5.30 -8.71 -8.55
N MET A 93 6.03 -7.61 -8.39
CA MET A 93 7.41 -7.63 -7.89
C MET A 93 7.49 -6.89 -6.56
N ALA A 94 8.22 -7.46 -5.61
CA ALA A 94 8.50 -6.87 -4.31
C ALA A 94 10.01 -6.79 -4.09
N HIS A 95 10.49 -5.67 -3.55
CA HIS A 95 11.89 -5.55 -3.15
C HIS A 95 12.12 -6.22 -1.81
N LEU A 96 13.04 -7.19 -1.76
CA LEU A 96 13.38 -7.93 -0.53
C LEU A 96 14.53 -7.31 0.26
N THR A 97 15.22 -6.31 -0.31
CA THR A 97 16.36 -5.68 0.34
C THR A 97 16.24 -4.16 0.29
N LYS A 98 16.49 -3.49 1.42
CA LYS A 98 16.51 -2.03 1.53
C LYS A 98 17.73 -1.58 2.36
N TYR A 99 18.32 -0.46 1.99
CA TYR A 99 19.33 0.20 2.83
C TYR A 99 18.64 1.03 3.91
N HIS A 100 19.01 0.80 5.18
CA HIS A 100 18.44 1.51 6.31
C HIS A 100 19.50 1.73 7.40
N ILE A 101 19.33 2.76 8.22
CA ILE A 101 20.21 3.04 9.35
C ILE A 101 19.76 2.16 10.52
N PRO A 102 20.63 1.33 11.12
CA PRO A 102 20.21 0.45 12.20
C PRO A 102 19.78 1.28 13.43
N GLU A 103 18.61 0.94 13.97
CA GLU A 103 18.22 1.44 15.29
C GLU A 103 19.30 0.98 16.26
N ALA A 104 19.90 1.92 17.01
CA ALA A 104 20.92 1.49 17.97
C ALA A 104 20.18 0.65 18.99
N ALA A 105 20.67 -0.56 19.27
CA ALA A 105 20.21 -1.34 20.40
C ALA A 105 20.10 -0.40 21.60
N THR A 106 18.87 -0.10 22.00
CA THR A 106 18.59 0.92 23.00
C THR A 106 19.27 0.46 24.27
N ILE A 107 20.28 1.21 24.71
CA ILE A 107 20.85 1.04 26.03
C ILE A 107 19.69 1.31 27.00
N ASN A 108 19.29 0.29 27.77
CA ASN A 108 18.34 0.47 28.87
C ASN A 108 18.99 1.39 29.91
N LEU A 109 18.80 2.71 29.77
CA LEU A 109 19.38 3.71 30.66
C LEU A 109 18.67 3.79 32.03
N LEU A 110 17.66 2.95 32.27
CA LEU A 110 16.97 2.81 33.55
C LEU A 110 17.31 1.50 34.27
N GLY A 111 18.30 0.75 33.79
CA GLY A 111 18.85 -0.42 34.47
C GLY A 111 19.94 -0.02 35.47
N ARG A 112 19.61 -0.11 36.75
CA ARG A 112 20.56 0.03 37.86
C ARG A 112 21.62 -1.09 37.79
N GLU A 113 22.85 -0.64 37.59
CA GLU A 113 24.17 -1.25 37.89
C GLU A 113 24.54 -2.63 37.32
N GLU A 114 25.65 -2.57 36.56
CA GLU A 114 26.65 -3.61 36.28
C GLU A 114 26.36 -4.69 35.22
N GLU A 115 26.56 -4.31 33.96
CA GLU A 115 27.33 -5.13 33.01
C GLU A 115 27.94 -4.22 31.91
N LYS A 116 29.26 -4.10 31.88
CA LYS A 116 30.01 -3.34 30.86
C LYS A 116 29.94 -4.04 29.50
N LYS A 117 28.85 -3.88 28.76
CA LYS A 117 28.85 -4.08 27.31
C LYS A 117 29.36 -2.81 26.63
N GLN A 118 30.37 -2.98 25.78
CA GLN A 118 31.09 -1.92 25.08
C GLN A 118 30.14 -0.92 24.42
N LYS A 119 30.40 0.38 24.63
CA LYS A 119 29.71 1.47 23.94
C LYS A 119 29.87 1.28 22.42
N PRO A 120 28.79 1.21 21.61
CA PRO A 120 28.94 1.40 20.18
C PRO A 120 29.39 2.83 19.94
N GLN A 121 30.45 2.98 19.14
CA GLN A 121 31.06 4.26 18.82
C GLN A 121 30.03 5.23 18.23
N SER A 122 29.98 6.41 18.83
CA SER A 122 29.36 7.61 18.26
C SER A 122 30.09 7.98 16.97
N GLY A 123 29.64 7.41 15.86
CA GLY A 123 30.04 7.75 14.51
C GLY A 123 28.80 7.70 13.64
N ARG A 124 28.67 8.64 12.69
CA ARG A 124 27.62 8.68 11.66
C ARG A 124 27.23 7.25 11.26
N LYS A 125 26.07 6.78 11.71
CA LYS A 125 25.62 5.41 11.44
C LYS A 125 25.47 5.25 9.94
N ARG A 126 26.33 4.44 9.34
CA ARG A 126 26.28 4.18 7.89
C ARG A 126 25.04 3.34 7.60
N PRO A 127 24.32 3.61 6.50
CA PRO A 127 23.23 2.75 6.09
C PRO A 127 23.78 1.36 5.75
N VAL A 128 23.10 0.33 6.24
CA VAL A 128 23.44 -1.09 5.99
C VAL A 128 22.27 -1.78 5.29
N THR A 129 22.56 -2.87 4.60
CA THR A 129 21.54 -3.65 3.91
C THR A 129 20.69 -4.40 4.93
N HIS A 130 19.38 -4.26 4.80
CA HIS A 130 18.42 -5.06 5.54
C HIS A 130 17.64 -5.93 4.57
N PHE A 131 17.31 -7.14 5.02
CA PHE A 131 16.42 -8.08 4.37
C PHE A 131 15.00 -7.92 4.92
N GLN A 132 14.02 -7.83 4.04
CA GLN A 132 12.62 -7.75 4.41
C GLN A 132 12.05 -9.16 4.62
N SER A 133 11.82 -9.50 5.89
CA SER A 133 11.39 -10.85 6.29
C SER A 133 9.90 -11.13 6.08
N LEU A 134 9.08 -10.11 5.84
CA LEU A 134 7.65 -10.23 5.60
C LEU A 134 7.25 -9.51 4.31
N VAL A 135 6.63 -10.25 3.38
CA VAL A 135 5.96 -9.70 2.19
C VAL A 135 4.49 -10.07 2.26
N VAL A 136 3.65 -9.04 2.29
CA VAL A 136 2.20 -9.19 2.22
C VAL A 136 1.76 -8.90 0.80
N PHE A 137 0.94 -9.77 0.22
CA PHE A 137 0.30 -9.53 -1.06
C PHE A 137 -1.20 -9.75 -0.94
N ASN A 138 -1.93 -8.89 -1.65
CA ASN A 138 -3.37 -8.91 -1.70
C ASN A 138 -3.88 -9.29 -3.08
N ILE A 139 -5.01 -9.99 -3.09
CA ILE A 139 -5.77 -10.25 -4.31
C ILE A 139 -7.14 -9.62 -4.14
N LEU A 140 -7.55 -8.82 -5.12
CA LEU A 140 -8.90 -8.29 -5.19
C LEU A 140 -9.88 -9.44 -5.47
N THR A 141 -10.68 -9.80 -4.47
CA THR A 141 -11.62 -10.91 -4.54
C THR A 141 -13.06 -10.48 -4.80
N ASP A 142 -13.36 -9.18 -4.78
CA ASP A 142 -14.72 -8.67 -4.99
C ASP A 142 -15.12 -8.84 -6.47
N PRO A 143 -16.31 -9.41 -6.77
CA PRO A 143 -16.80 -9.61 -8.13
C PRO A 143 -17.40 -8.32 -8.71
N VAL A 144 -16.58 -7.29 -8.85
CA VAL A 144 -17.00 -5.97 -9.35
C VAL A 144 -16.91 -5.91 -10.88
N SER A 145 -17.99 -5.57 -11.57
CA SER A 145 -17.88 -5.29 -13.02
C SER A 145 -17.46 -3.83 -13.24
N LEU A 146 -16.43 -3.60 -14.05
CA LEU A 146 -15.88 -2.27 -14.30
C LEU A 146 -16.25 -1.79 -15.70
N PRO A 147 -16.81 -0.58 -15.87
CA PRO A 147 -17.03 -0.01 -17.19
C PRO A 147 -15.69 0.29 -17.86
N ARG A 148 -15.50 -0.16 -19.11
CA ARG A 148 -14.21 -0.08 -19.83
C ARG A 148 -13.70 1.36 -20.01
N ASN A 149 -14.60 2.33 -20.08
CA ASN A 149 -14.30 3.76 -20.24
C ASN A 149 -14.10 4.51 -18.92
N ALA A 150 -14.40 3.90 -17.76
CA ALA A 150 -14.27 4.54 -16.45
C ALA A 150 -13.56 3.64 -15.43
N VAL A 151 -12.58 2.87 -15.91
CA VAL A 151 -11.64 2.14 -15.04
C VAL A 151 -10.79 3.16 -14.26
N PRO A 152 -10.75 3.09 -12.92
CA PRO A 152 -9.91 3.98 -12.14
C PRO A 152 -8.42 3.83 -12.49
N TYR A 153 -7.72 4.95 -12.58
CA TYR A 153 -6.31 4.99 -12.96
C TYR A 153 -5.39 4.20 -12.00
N ASP A 154 -5.73 4.19 -10.71
CA ASP A 154 -5.04 3.45 -9.65
C ASP A 154 -5.01 1.94 -9.94
N ILE A 155 -6.10 1.40 -10.46
CA ILE A 155 -6.24 -0.03 -10.75
C ILE A 155 -5.86 -0.36 -12.20
N GLY A 156 -6.10 0.56 -13.14
CA GLY A 156 -6.00 0.31 -14.58
C GLY A 156 -4.63 -0.19 -15.04
N ARG A 157 -3.55 0.15 -14.34
CA ARG A 157 -2.18 -0.32 -14.65
C ARG A 157 -1.96 -1.80 -14.32
N SER A 158 -2.65 -2.32 -13.33
CA SER A 158 -2.54 -3.71 -12.89
C SER A 158 -3.61 -4.60 -13.51
N LEU A 159 -4.58 -4.00 -14.22
CA LEU A 159 -5.65 -4.71 -14.88
C LEU A 159 -5.12 -5.46 -16.11
N ARG A 160 -5.33 -6.76 -16.14
CA ARG A 160 -5.04 -7.64 -17.28
C ARG A 160 -6.31 -8.31 -17.73
N LEU A 161 -6.45 -8.52 -19.03
CA LEU A 161 -7.59 -9.22 -19.63
C LEU A 161 -7.13 -10.58 -20.15
N ASP A 162 -7.97 -11.59 -19.98
CA ASP A 162 -7.80 -12.88 -20.66
C ASP A 162 -8.25 -12.79 -22.13
N SER A 163 -8.11 -13.89 -22.87
CA SER A 163 -8.54 -13.97 -24.27
C SER A 163 -10.06 -13.79 -24.46
N ASN A 164 -10.87 -13.95 -23.40
CA ASN A 164 -12.33 -13.76 -23.41
C ASN A 164 -12.75 -12.33 -23.02
N GLY A 165 -11.81 -11.44 -22.72
CA GLY A 165 -12.08 -10.07 -22.29
C GLY A 165 -12.49 -9.93 -20.82
N GLN A 166 -12.35 -10.98 -20.02
CA GLN A 166 -12.53 -10.94 -18.57
C GLN A 166 -11.25 -10.46 -17.90
N TYR A 167 -11.38 -9.63 -16.87
CA TYR A 167 -10.21 -9.15 -16.16
C TYR A 167 -9.74 -10.15 -15.10
N LEU A 168 -8.43 -10.36 -15.04
CA LEU A 168 -7.78 -11.24 -14.09
C LEU A 168 -7.77 -10.63 -12.68
N PRO A 169 -7.71 -11.45 -11.62
CA PRO A 169 -7.64 -10.95 -10.25
C PRO A 169 -6.44 -10.03 -10.04
N ILE A 170 -6.69 -8.91 -9.39
CA ILE A 170 -5.71 -7.83 -9.26
C ILE A 170 -4.79 -8.17 -8.10
N LEU A 171 -3.53 -8.46 -8.42
CA LEU A 171 -2.49 -8.74 -7.46
C LEU A 171 -1.80 -7.43 -7.05
N TYR A 172 -1.79 -7.14 -5.76
CA TYR A 172 -1.18 -5.95 -5.17
C TYR A 172 -0.17 -6.36 -4.10
N VAL A 173 1.05 -5.83 -4.18
CA VAL A 173 2.05 -6.01 -3.12
C VAL A 173 1.83 -4.92 -2.09
N ASP A 174 1.51 -5.31 -0.86
CA ASP A 174 1.16 -4.36 0.19
C ASP A 174 2.41 -3.76 0.83
N SER A 175 2.91 -2.69 0.20
CA SER A 175 4.03 -1.91 0.71
C SER A 175 3.70 -1.10 1.96
N LEU A 176 2.40 -0.93 2.28
CA LEU A 176 1.94 -0.26 3.49
C LEU A 176 2.04 -1.18 4.71
N SER A 177 1.82 -2.49 4.51
CA SER A 177 2.11 -3.51 5.51
C SER A 177 3.61 -3.77 5.70
N ALA A 178 4.47 -3.28 4.81
CA ALA A 178 5.93 -3.38 4.96
C ALA A 178 6.42 -2.41 6.03
N ARG A 179 6.95 -2.98 7.14
CA ARG A 179 7.37 -2.23 8.33
C ARG A 179 8.87 -2.30 8.57
N LEU A 180 9.39 -1.28 9.26
CA LEU A 180 10.78 -1.29 9.76
C LEU A 180 11.03 -2.43 10.75
N ARG A 181 10.03 -2.82 11.55
CA ARG A 181 10.14 -3.95 12.51
C ARG A 181 10.39 -5.31 11.85
N ASP A 182 10.06 -5.44 10.56
CA ASP A 182 10.23 -6.67 9.79
C ASP A 182 11.54 -6.68 8.97
N LEU A 183 12.38 -5.65 9.13
CA LEU A 183 13.72 -5.57 8.54
C LEU A 183 14.74 -6.29 9.42
N VAL A 184 15.44 -7.23 8.81
CA VAL A 184 16.54 -7.97 9.44
C VAL A 184 17.85 -7.50 8.85
N GLU A 185 18.77 -7.02 9.68
CA GLU A 185 20.10 -6.60 9.22
C GLU A 185 20.85 -7.79 8.59
N VAL A 186 21.41 -7.58 7.40
CA VAL A 186 22.17 -8.61 6.68
C VAL A 186 23.63 -8.54 7.10
N ASP A 187 24.09 -9.58 7.80
CA ASP A 187 25.51 -9.76 8.14
C ASP A 187 26.23 -10.64 7.10
N PHE A 188 27.55 -10.45 6.96
CA PHE A 188 28.40 -11.23 6.05
C PHE A 188 28.43 -12.74 6.40
N SER A 189 28.13 -13.09 7.65
CA SER A 189 28.05 -14.48 8.10
C SER A 189 26.71 -15.16 7.76
N MET A 190 25.68 -14.39 7.41
CA MET A 190 24.33 -14.87 7.17
C MET A 190 24.24 -15.61 5.82
N LYS A 191 23.93 -16.91 5.87
CA LYS A 191 23.71 -17.73 4.66
C LYS A 191 22.24 -17.92 4.32
N GLU A 192 21.38 -17.89 5.32
CA GLU A 192 19.95 -18.15 5.20
C GLU A 192 19.18 -17.14 6.04
N THR A 193 17.98 -16.79 5.58
CA THR A 193 17.06 -15.89 6.27
C THR A 193 15.64 -16.33 6.00
N ASN A 194 14.75 -16.13 6.98
CA ASN A 194 13.36 -16.52 6.88
C ASN A 194 12.56 -15.46 6.13
N LEU A 195 11.90 -15.87 5.06
CA LEU A 195 10.95 -15.06 4.31
C LEU A 195 9.54 -15.59 4.53
N THR A 196 8.69 -14.77 5.13
CA THR A 196 7.26 -15.03 5.30
C THR A 196 6.48 -14.35 4.19
N LEU A 197 5.76 -15.15 3.40
CA LEU A 197 4.84 -14.65 2.38
C LEU A 197 3.41 -14.74 2.92
N LYS A 198 2.75 -13.60 3.12
CA LYS A 198 1.38 -13.54 3.64
C LYS A 198 0.40 -13.17 2.52
N TYR A 199 -0.57 -14.06 2.32
CA TYR A 199 -1.71 -13.83 1.43
C TYR A 199 -2.88 -13.23 2.21
N SER A 200 -3.59 -12.24 1.64
CA SER A 200 -4.86 -11.76 2.17
C SER A 200 -5.79 -11.23 1.08
N PRO A 201 -7.09 -11.59 1.07
CA PRO A 201 -8.06 -10.92 0.20
C PRO A 201 -8.16 -9.42 0.55
N ILE A 202 -8.50 -8.60 -0.43
CA ILE A 202 -8.75 -7.17 -0.26
C ILE A 202 -10.02 -6.78 -1.03
N SER A 203 -10.80 -5.88 -0.45
CA SER A 203 -11.99 -5.32 -1.11
C SER A 203 -11.62 -4.21 -2.09
N TYR A 204 -12.51 -3.93 -3.03
CA TYR A 204 -12.37 -2.89 -4.04
C TYR A 204 -12.11 -1.52 -3.43
N GLY A 205 -12.90 -1.12 -2.43
CA GLY A 205 -12.68 0.16 -1.76
C GLY A 205 -11.33 0.26 -1.06
N LYS A 206 -10.94 -0.81 -0.37
CA LYS A 206 -9.70 -0.84 0.41
C LYS A 206 -8.46 -0.82 -0.49
N ILE A 207 -8.44 -1.58 -1.59
CA ILE A 207 -7.29 -1.58 -2.50
C ILE A 207 -7.06 -0.22 -3.14
N ARG A 208 -8.13 0.47 -3.53
CA ARG A 208 -8.04 1.83 -4.08
C ARG A 208 -7.51 2.81 -3.04
N LEU A 209 -8.01 2.73 -1.80
CA LEU A 209 -7.51 3.57 -0.71
C LEU A 209 -6.03 3.30 -0.43
N TRP A 210 -5.62 2.04 -0.43
CA TRP A 210 -4.23 1.63 -0.21
C TRP A 210 -3.32 2.17 -1.31
N MET A 211 -3.69 2.00 -2.58
CA MET A 211 -2.92 2.51 -3.72
C MET A 211 -2.80 4.04 -3.70
N GLN A 212 -3.88 4.76 -3.36
CA GLN A 212 -3.84 6.21 -3.22
C GLN A 212 -2.97 6.67 -2.04
N PHE A 213 -3.05 5.96 -0.91
CA PHE A 213 -2.26 6.27 0.26
C PHE A 213 -0.76 6.03 0.01
N GLU A 214 -0.41 4.91 -0.63
CA GLU A 214 0.95 4.64 -1.08
C GLU A 214 1.47 5.75 -2.01
N ALA A 215 0.65 6.17 -2.99
CA ALA A 215 1.00 7.26 -3.89
C ALA A 215 1.20 8.60 -3.16
N ALA A 216 0.44 8.86 -2.10
CA ALA A 216 0.56 10.06 -1.27
C ALA A 216 1.81 10.04 -0.37
N LEU A 217 2.25 8.87 0.10
CA LEU A 217 3.47 8.72 0.90
C LEU A 217 4.74 8.93 0.08
N HIS A 218 4.74 8.58 -1.21
CA HIS A 218 5.91 8.70 -2.07
C HIS A 218 6.56 10.11 -2.07
N PRO A 219 5.83 11.21 -2.32
CA PRO A 219 6.41 12.55 -2.26
C PRO A 219 6.83 13.00 -0.85
N MET A 220 6.27 12.42 0.22
CA MET A 220 6.63 12.81 1.60
C MET A 220 8.10 12.52 1.92
N ALA A 221 8.66 11.43 1.37
CA ALA A 221 10.08 11.13 1.49
C ALA A 221 10.98 12.24 0.92
N HIS A 222 10.52 12.94 -0.13
CA HIS A 222 11.25 14.08 -0.71
C HIS A 222 11.07 15.39 0.06
N LEU A 223 10.06 15.47 0.92
CA LEU A 223 9.79 16.63 1.78
C LEU A 223 10.54 16.59 3.12
N GLY A 224 11.41 15.60 3.33
CA GLY A 224 12.25 15.48 4.51
C GLY A 224 11.70 14.58 5.61
N PHE A 225 10.60 13.84 5.37
CA PHE A 225 10.14 12.80 6.29
C PHE A 225 11.16 11.65 6.32
N THR A 226 11.47 11.17 7.53
CA THR A 226 12.36 10.03 7.69
C THR A 226 11.63 8.72 7.41
N ASP A 227 12.38 7.66 7.08
CA ASP A 227 11.81 6.32 6.92
C ASP A 227 11.02 5.87 8.17
N LYS A 228 11.42 6.33 9.36
CA LYS A 228 10.72 6.08 10.61
C LYS A 228 9.38 6.80 10.68
N ASP A 229 9.32 8.08 10.33
CA ASP A 229 8.07 8.84 10.34
C ASP A 229 7.06 8.24 9.36
N LEU A 230 7.53 7.83 8.18
CA LEU A 230 6.71 7.14 7.19
C LEU A 230 6.22 5.78 7.70
N ASP A 231 7.07 5.03 8.43
CA ASP A 231 6.69 3.79 9.08
C ASP A 231 5.57 4.04 10.11
N GLU A 232 5.72 5.01 11.00
CA GLU A 232 4.66 5.36 11.97
C GLU A 232 3.33 5.69 11.28
N VAL A 233 3.38 6.51 10.23
CA VAL A 233 2.20 6.85 9.42
C VAL A 233 1.57 5.60 8.79
N LYS A 234 2.35 4.68 8.20
CA LYS A 234 1.81 3.39 7.69
C LYS A 234 1.06 2.61 8.76
N GLY A 235 1.50 2.68 10.01
CA GLY A 235 1.00 1.85 11.11
C GLY A 235 -0.36 2.27 11.57
N ILE A 236 -0.60 3.57 11.56
CA ILE A 236 -1.91 4.16 11.85
C ILE A 236 -2.96 3.54 10.91
N PHE A 237 -2.64 3.29 9.64
CA PHE A 237 -3.60 2.76 8.66
C PHE A 237 -3.58 1.23 8.52
N SER A 238 -2.43 0.57 8.69
CA SER A 238 -2.34 -0.89 8.58
C SER A 238 -2.89 -1.61 9.81
N ASP A 239 -2.65 -1.04 11.00
CA ASP A 239 -2.90 -1.71 12.28
C ASP A 239 -4.25 -1.25 12.91
N THR A 240 -4.78 -0.08 12.53
CA THR A 240 -6.07 0.43 13.02
C THR A 240 -7.23 0.03 12.12
N ASN A 241 -8.40 -0.23 12.70
CA ASN A 241 -9.63 -0.35 11.92
C ASN A 241 -10.00 1.02 11.33
N LEU A 242 -10.11 1.09 9.99
CA LEU A 242 -10.46 2.30 9.25
C LEU A 242 -11.71 3.00 9.81
N TYR A 243 -12.69 2.24 10.34
CA TYR A 243 -13.87 2.80 10.98
C TYR A 243 -13.52 3.75 12.13
N PHE A 244 -12.60 3.35 13.02
CA PHE A 244 -12.17 4.20 14.14
C PHE A 244 -11.43 5.44 13.64
N LEU A 245 -10.64 5.31 12.58
CA LEU A 245 -9.90 6.43 11.99
C LEU A 245 -10.84 7.47 11.36
N CYS A 246 -11.90 7.02 10.68
CA CYS A 246 -12.92 7.94 10.17
C CYS A 246 -13.67 8.65 11.30
N VAL A 247 -14.03 7.93 12.37
CA VAL A 247 -14.71 8.52 13.53
C VAL A 247 -13.83 9.55 14.22
N THR A 248 -12.55 9.26 14.47
CA THR A 248 -11.63 10.22 15.11
C THR A 248 -11.42 11.46 14.25
N PHE A 249 -11.30 11.30 12.93
CA PHE A 249 -11.23 12.42 12.01
C PHE A 249 -12.48 13.30 12.04
N LEU A 250 -13.67 12.70 12.00
CA LEU A 250 -14.94 13.43 12.07
C LEU A 250 -15.10 14.19 13.39
N VAL A 251 -14.78 13.55 14.52
CA VAL A 251 -14.82 14.19 15.84
C VAL A 251 -13.83 15.36 15.91
N ALA A 252 -12.61 15.20 15.40
CA ALA A 252 -11.61 16.26 15.37
C ALA A 252 -12.05 17.44 14.47
N ALA A 253 -12.62 17.14 13.29
CA ALA A 253 -13.12 18.17 12.38
C ALA A 253 -14.26 18.99 13.00
N LEU A 254 -15.19 18.34 13.70
CA LEU A 254 -16.29 19.01 14.41
C LEU A 254 -15.82 19.82 15.63
N HIS A 255 -14.69 19.46 16.23
CA HIS A 255 -14.11 20.22 17.35
C HIS A 255 -13.38 21.48 16.86
N VAL A 256 -12.94 21.52 15.60
CA VAL A 256 -12.21 22.65 15.00
C VAL A 256 -13.14 23.63 14.29
N SER A 257 -14.35 23.21 13.92
CA SER A 257 -15.42 24.04 13.35
C SER A 257 -16.26 24.77 14.40
#